data_AF-A0A162VQT5-F1
#
_entry.id   AF-A0A162VQT5-F1
#
_cell.length_a   1.000
_cell.length_b   1.000
_cell.length_c   1.000
_cell.angle_alpha   90.00
_cell.angle_beta   90.00
_cell.angle_gamma   90.00
#
_symmetry.space_group_name_H-M   'P 1'
#
loop_
_entity.id
_entity.type
_entity.pdbx_description
1 polymer ?
#
loop_
_entity_poly.entity_id
_entity_poly.type
_entity_poly.pdbx_seq_one_letter_code
_entity_poly.pdbx_strand_id
1 'polypeptide(L)'
;MRGTYTAAGVALLASTANAQLYPGLSKLNHTCQLQKPLLSCPSQNASDVDSCCTETFGGLVLSTQFWDTYTGLEAQGQVLPKDTWSLHGLWPDFCNGSYTQYCDLTRQYDPIPSPNTTNGLKNGTVVPAYTGPNIGTFLEPFGRYDLLEYMNTYWIAQNQDNAGFWGHEFSKHATCFSTFNTPCYGPQYRQHEDVIDFFETAIKYYQRFPTYKWLKAKKIVPSNSTTYSYTDFKDTLAKKHGGIPFIGCSGPRFNATAAGNHTTDNGYTVLSEVWYYEHVYGRPQEGKTVPVDASATYQTNCAKTKGAIHYYQRSNGSEKVPAVPFAG
;
A
#
# COMPACT_ATOMS: atom_id res chain seq x y z
N MET A 1 -54.62 34.09 9.65
CA MET A 1 -53.60 33.29 10.36
C MET A 1 -52.63 32.76 9.32
N ARG A 2 -51.40 33.31 9.26
CA ARG A 2 -50.37 32.92 8.29
C ARG A 2 -49.58 31.75 8.89
N GLY A 3 -49.69 30.57 8.29
CA GLY A 3 -48.90 29.40 8.68
C GLY A 3 -47.51 29.47 8.08
N THR A 4 -46.50 29.55 8.92
CA THR A 4 -45.08 29.41 8.55
C THR A 4 -44.74 27.93 8.44
N TYR A 5 -44.40 27.48 7.23
CA TYR A 5 -43.78 26.19 7.00
C TYR A 5 -42.28 26.30 7.31
N THR A 6 -41.84 25.66 8.39
CA THR A 6 -40.41 25.44 8.67
C THR A 6 -39.92 24.30 7.79
N ALA A 7 -39.07 24.63 6.80
CA ALA A 7 -38.29 23.63 6.07
C ALA A 7 -37.26 23.02 7.02
N ALA A 8 -37.44 21.75 7.37
CA ALA A 8 -36.41 20.97 8.06
C ALA A 8 -35.28 20.70 7.07
N GLY A 9 -34.17 21.42 7.20
CA GLY A 9 -32.95 21.15 6.47
C GLY A 9 -32.38 19.81 6.90
N VAL A 10 -32.30 18.86 5.96
CA VAL A 10 -31.52 17.63 6.13
C VAL A 10 -30.05 18.05 6.12
N ALA A 11 -29.43 18.09 7.30
CA ALA A 11 -27.98 18.20 7.40
C ALA A 11 -27.37 16.91 6.87
N LEU A 12 -26.80 16.97 5.66
CA LEU A 12 -25.85 15.95 5.19
C LEU A 12 -24.66 16.00 6.15
N LEU A 13 -24.63 15.06 7.09
CA LEU A 13 -23.46 14.80 7.92
C LEU A 13 -22.33 14.43 6.98
N ALA A 14 -21.41 15.36 6.75
CA ALA A 14 -20.09 15.03 6.27
C ALA A 14 -19.52 14.03 7.27
N SER A 15 -19.38 12.77 6.86
CA SER A 15 -18.75 11.73 7.67
C SER A 15 -17.29 12.12 7.85
N THR A 16 -17.01 12.82 8.94
CA THR A 16 -15.66 12.95 9.45
C THR A 16 -15.15 11.53 9.67
N ALA A 17 -14.04 11.20 9.02
CA ALA A 17 -13.34 9.95 9.22
C ALA A 17 -12.94 9.91 10.70
N ASN A 18 -13.75 9.21 11.48
CA ASN A 18 -13.59 9.10 12.92
C ASN A 18 -12.83 7.80 13.20
N ALA A 19 -11.83 7.94 14.06
CA ALA A 19 -11.11 6.92 14.83
C ALA A 19 -12.03 6.04 15.70
N GLN A 20 -13.15 5.58 15.16
CA GLN A 20 -14.23 4.95 15.91
C GLN A 20 -14.70 3.74 15.12
N LEU A 21 -15.03 2.69 15.87
CA LEU A 21 -15.85 1.63 15.30
C LEU A 21 -17.12 2.24 14.73
N TYR A 22 -17.71 1.57 13.74
CA TYR A 22 -19.02 1.99 13.23
C TYR A 22 -20.00 2.17 14.39
N PRO A 23 -20.89 3.18 14.32
CA PRO A 23 -21.79 3.50 15.42
C PRO A 23 -22.52 2.26 15.95
N GLY A 24 -22.38 2.01 17.26
CA GLY A 24 -23.04 0.88 17.93
C GLY A 24 -22.15 -0.35 18.19
N LEU A 25 -20.94 -0.40 17.64
CA LEU A 25 -19.99 -1.46 17.94
C LEU A 25 -19.29 -1.21 19.30
N SER A 26 -19.29 -2.24 20.15
CA SER A 26 -18.58 -2.27 21.43
C SER A 26 -17.07 -2.44 21.22
N LYS A 27 -16.23 -2.06 22.19
CA LYS A 27 -14.80 -2.42 22.22
C LYS A 27 -14.56 -3.86 22.71
N LEU A 28 -15.62 -4.62 22.96
CA LEU A 28 -15.61 -5.93 23.58
C LEU A 28 -16.19 -6.96 22.61
N ASN A 29 -15.82 -8.23 22.80
CA ASN A 29 -16.40 -9.41 22.13
C ASN A 29 -16.04 -9.59 20.64
N HIS A 30 -14.89 -9.11 20.19
CA HIS A 30 -14.38 -9.31 18.81
C HIS A 30 -13.61 -10.63 18.63
N THR A 31 -14.15 -11.76 19.10
CA THR A 31 -13.48 -13.05 18.91
C THR A 31 -13.70 -13.56 17.48
N CYS A 32 -12.84 -13.16 16.55
CA CYS A 32 -13.03 -13.42 15.12
C CYS A 32 -13.04 -14.91 14.74
N GLN A 33 -12.46 -15.78 15.57
CA GLN A 33 -12.50 -17.24 15.35
C GLN A 33 -13.90 -17.84 15.51
N LEU A 34 -14.82 -17.13 16.16
CA LEU A 34 -16.23 -17.54 16.28
C LEU A 34 -17.08 -17.06 15.11
N GLN A 35 -16.53 -16.22 14.23
CA GLN A 35 -17.23 -15.62 13.11
C GLN A 35 -16.82 -16.29 11.80
N LYS A 36 -17.77 -16.45 10.88
CA LYS A 36 -17.44 -16.88 9.53
C LYS A 36 -16.73 -15.73 8.82
N PRO A 37 -15.50 -15.90 8.31
CA PRO A 37 -14.81 -14.83 7.61
C PRO A 37 -15.55 -14.53 6.29
N LEU A 38 -15.96 -13.27 6.12
CA LEU A 38 -16.66 -12.78 4.93
C LEU A 38 -15.67 -12.19 3.93
N LEU A 39 -15.99 -12.29 2.64
CA LEU A 39 -15.19 -11.65 1.61
C LEU A 39 -15.40 -10.13 1.67
N SER A 40 -14.32 -9.37 1.61
CA SER A 40 -14.30 -7.91 1.75
C SER A 40 -15.01 -7.15 0.62
N CYS A 41 -15.14 -7.77 -0.56
CA CYS A 41 -15.90 -7.26 -1.69
C CYS A 41 -16.91 -8.32 -2.20
N PRO A 42 -18.18 -7.94 -2.52
CA PRO A 42 -18.75 -6.59 -2.40
C PRO A 42 -18.77 -6.09 -0.95
N SER A 43 -18.75 -4.77 -0.77
CA SER A 43 -18.66 -4.14 0.54
C SER A 43 -19.79 -4.60 1.44
N GLN A 44 -19.47 -4.99 2.67
CA GLN A 44 -20.46 -5.36 3.68
C GLN A 44 -21.04 -4.11 4.35
N ASN A 45 -22.30 -4.17 4.77
CA ASN A 45 -22.84 -3.16 5.66
C ASN A 45 -22.21 -3.36 7.04
N ALA A 46 -21.47 -2.36 7.52
CA ALA A 46 -20.75 -2.45 8.77
C ALA A 46 -21.65 -2.49 10.03
N SER A 47 -22.95 -2.21 9.88
CA SER A 47 -23.93 -2.44 10.95
C SER A 47 -24.34 -3.91 11.09
N ASP A 48 -24.11 -4.72 10.05
CA ASP A 48 -24.54 -6.12 9.97
C ASP A 48 -23.38 -7.11 10.22
N VAL A 49 -22.15 -6.61 10.34
CA VAL A 49 -20.93 -7.40 10.55
C VAL A 49 -20.05 -6.76 11.62
N ASP A 50 -19.22 -7.58 12.26
CA ASP A 50 -18.17 -7.06 13.12
C ASP A 50 -17.00 -6.54 12.27
N SER A 51 -16.85 -5.22 12.19
CA SER A 51 -15.78 -4.58 11.41
C SER A 51 -14.37 -4.84 11.94
N CYS A 52 -14.24 -5.39 13.16
CA CYS A 52 -12.95 -5.89 13.65
C CYS A 52 -12.58 -7.25 13.08
N CYS A 53 -13.57 -8.00 12.56
CA CYS A 53 -13.40 -9.35 12.05
C CYS A 53 -13.61 -9.48 10.54
N THR A 54 -14.13 -8.43 9.89
CA THR A 54 -14.28 -8.30 8.44
C THR A 54 -13.87 -6.91 8.01
N GLU A 55 -13.01 -6.79 6.99
CA GLU A 55 -12.66 -5.48 6.45
C GLU A 55 -13.86 -4.85 5.72
N THR A 56 -14.36 -3.73 6.24
CA THR A 56 -15.55 -3.03 5.74
C THR A 56 -15.27 -1.65 5.16
N PHE A 57 -14.03 -1.16 5.24
CA PHE A 57 -13.69 0.17 4.75
C PHE A 57 -13.13 0.09 3.32
N GLY A 58 -11.95 -0.49 3.14
CA GLY A 58 -11.34 -0.69 1.81
C GLY A 58 -11.06 -2.17 1.54
N GLY A 59 -12.06 -2.84 0.96
CA GLY A 59 -12.02 -4.28 0.72
C GLY A 59 -11.23 -4.74 -0.50
N LEU A 60 -10.75 -3.82 -1.34
CA LEU A 60 -9.80 -4.11 -2.41
C LEU A 60 -8.40 -3.80 -1.89
N VAL A 61 -7.66 -4.85 -1.51
CA VAL A 61 -6.35 -4.71 -0.87
C VAL A 61 -5.24 -4.77 -1.92
N LEU A 62 -4.35 -3.79 -1.91
CA LEU A 62 -3.22 -3.71 -2.82
C LEU A 62 -1.92 -3.96 -2.06
N SER A 63 -1.16 -4.99 -2.45
CA SER A 63 0.24 -5.13 -2.06
C SER A 63 1.12 -4.48 -3.12
N THR A 64 1.83 -3.41 -2.76
CA THR A 64 2.57 -2.57 -3.70
C THR A 64 4.08 -2.70 -3.50
N GLN A 65 4.82 -2.67 -4.61
CA GLN A 65 6.27 -2.86 -4.62
C GLN A 65 6.97 -1.86 -5.53
N PHE A 66 8.19 -1.49 -5.16
CA PHE A 66 9.08 -0.63 -5.94
C PHE A 66 10.23 -1.40 -6.57
N TRP A 67 10.62 -0.93 -7.75
CA TRP A 67 11.95 -1.15 -8.31
C TRP A 67 12.69 0.18 -8.43
N ASP A 68 13.38 0.53 -7.35
CA ASP A 68 14.31 1.65 -7.35
C ASP A 68 15.69 1.23 -7.83
N THR A 69 16.40 2.18 -8.45
CA THR A 69 17.80 2.00 -8.85
C THR A 69 18.78 2.64 -7.87
N TYR A 70 18.30 3.56 -7.04
CA TYR A 70 19.05 4.27 -6.00
C TYR A 70 18.08 4.77 -4.91
N THR A 71 18.60 5.09 -3.73
CA THR A 71 17.83 5.63 -2.60
C THR A 71 18.00 7.13 -2.44
N GLY A 72 19.13 7.70 -2.89
CA GLY A 72 19.48 9.10 -2.62
C GLY A 72 20.04 9.31 -1.22
N LEU A 73 20.10 8.26 -0.41
CA LEU A 73 20.65 8.23 0.94
C LEU A 73 21.72 7.14 1.12
N GLU A 74 22.40 6.76 0.03
CA GLU A 74 23.49 5.78 0.06
C GLU A 74 24.61 6.19 1.01
N ALA A 75 24.90 7.49 1.11
CA ALA A 75 25.91 8.04 2.02
C ALA A 75 25.57 7.80 3.50
N GLN A 76 24.29 7.61 3.83
CA GLN A 76 23.78 7.28 5.16
C GLN A 76 23.64 5.76 5.37
N GLY A 77 24.02 4.94 4.38
CA GLY A 77 23.93 3.49 4.44
C GLY A 77 22.55 2.92 4.10
N GLN A 78 21.58 3.76 3.72
CA GLN A 78 20.29 3.33 3.20
C GLN A 78 20.49 2.88 1.74
N VAL A 79 20.52 1.58 1.53
CA VAL A 79 20.75 0.95 0.23
C VAL A 79 19.71 -0.15 -0.01
N LEU A 80 19.51 -0.51 -1.28
CA LEU A 80 18.45 -1.42 -1.68
C LEU A 80 18.85 -2.90 -1.54
N PRO A 81 17.89 -3.81 -1.28
CA PRO A 81 18.16 -5.25 -1.13
C PRO A 81 18.38 -5.93 -2.47
N LYS A 82 19.56 -6.48 -2.74
CA LYS A 82 19.90 -7.11 -4.02
C LYS A 82 18.94 -8.24 -4.38
N ASP A 83 18.69 -8.43 -5.69
CA ASP A 83 17.90 -9.53 -6.25
C ASP A 83 16.45 -9.62 -5.70
N THR A 84 15.87 -8.49 -5.29
CA THR A 84 14.44 -8.40 -4.93
C THR A 84 13.89 -6.98 -5.17
N TRP A 85 12.57 -6.88 -5.33
CA TRP A 85 11.84 -5.60 -5.31
C TRP A 85 11.65 -5.16 -3.85
N SER A 86 11.59 -3.87 -3.55
CA SER A 86 11.28 -3.38 -2.20
C SER A 86 9.77 -3.29 -1.97
N LEU A 87 9.35 -3.37 -0.72
CA LEU A 87 7.98 -3.08 -0.30
C LEU A 87 7.71 -1.58 -0.45
N HIS A 88 6.60 -1.23 -1.10
CA HIS A 88 6.05 0.12 -1.09
C HIS A 88 5.01 0.23 0.03
N GLY A 89 3.95 -0.58 0.01
CA GLY A 89 2.94 -0.56 1.06
C GLY A 89 1.84 -1.62 0.91
N LEU A 90 0.84 -1.48 1.77
CA LEU A 90 -0.40 -2.27 1.77
C LEU A 90 -1.59 -1.31 1.87
N TRP A 91 -2.41 -1.23 0.82
CA TRP A 91 -3.42 -0.17 0.70
C TRP A 91 -4.85 -0.71 0.65
N PRO A 92 -5.80 -0.09 1.37
CA PRO A 92 -7.21 -0.44 1.33
C PRO A 92 -7.98 0.46 0.36
N ASP A 93 -8.19 0.00 -0.87
CA ASP A 93 -9.08 0.66 -1.83
C ASP A 93 -10.54 0.22 -1.60
N PHE A 94 -11.49 1.09 -1.94
CA PHE A 94 -12.89 0.71 -2.04
C PHE A 94 -13.08 -0.34 -3.15
N CYS A 95 -14.14 -1.15 -3.06
CA CYS A 95 -14.41 -2.21 -4.04
C CYS A 95 -14.62 -1.68 -5.48
N ASN A 96 -14.86 -0.39 -5.66
CA ASN A 96 -14.96 0.25 -6.97
C ASN A 96 -13.62 0.78 -7.52
N GLY A 97 -12.51 0.57 -6.80
CA GLY A 97 -11.17 1.05 -7.14
C GLY A 97 -10.90 2.52 -6.84
N SER A 98 -11.85 3.27 -6.25
CA SER A 98 -11.52 4.56 -5.64
C SER A 98 -10.94 4.34 -4.24
N TYR A 99 -10.32 5.35 -3.65
CA TYR A 99 -9.71 5.26 -2.33
C TYR A 99 -9.90 6.55 -1.55
N THR A 100 -9.61 6.49 -0.27
CA THR A 100 -9.49 7.65 0.63
C THR A 100 -8.17 7.53 1.40
N GLN A 101 -7.84 8.54 2.20
CA GLN A 101 -6.55 8.59 2.88
C GLN A 101 -6.64 9.26 4.25
N TYR A 102 -5.70 8.95 5.15
CA TYR A 102 -5.61 9.58 6.47
C TYR A 102 -6.94 9.52 7.25
N CYS A 103 -7.52 8.32 7.35
CA CYS A 103 -8.85 8.11 7.89
C CYS A 103 -8.94 8.25 9.42
N ASP A 104 -7.80 8.38 10.10
CA ASP A 104 -7.72 8.63 11.53
C ASP A 104 -6.54 9.56 11.85
N LEU A 105 -6.83 10.83 12.09
CA LEU A 105 -5.80 11.83 12.42
C LEU A 105 -5.26 11.71 13.85
N THR A 106 -5.91 10.93 14.73
CA THR A 106 -5.40 10.68 16.09
C THR A 106 -4.25 9.67 16.10
N ARG A 107 -4.08 8.93 15.00
CA ARG A 107 -3.01 7.96 14.75
C ARG A 107 -2.18 8.33 13.52
N GLN A 108 -2.01 9.63 13.29
CA GLN A 108 -1.19 10.16 12.21
C GLN A 108 0.26 10.34 12.70
N TYR A 109 1.19 9.77 11.94
CA TYR A 109 2.63 9.72 12.18
C TYR A 109 3.47 10.14 10.96
N ASP A 110 2.84 10.69 9.91
CA ASP A 110 3.51 11.10 8.67
C ASP A 110 4.09 12.51 8.79
N PRO A 111 5.42 12.68 8.74
CA PRO A 111 6.06 13.99 8.84
C PRO A 111 5.90 14.85 7.59
N ILE A 112 5.57 14.25 6.43
CA ILE A 112 5.43 14.96 5.15
C ILE A 112 4.14 14.52 4.43
N PRO A 113 2.94 14.87 4.95
CA PRO A 113 1.68 14.43 4.36
C PRO A 113 1.52 14.85 2.90
N SER A 114 1.25 13.87 2.02
CA SER A 114 1.12 14.11 0.58
C SER A 114 0.17 13.13 -0.13
N PRO A 115 -0.91 13.62 -0.78
CA PRO A 115 -1.49 14.96 -0.60
C PRO A 115 -1.84 15.23 0.87
N ASN A 116 -1.75 16.49 1.32
CA ASN A 116 -1.93 16.85 2.73
C ASN A 116 -3.40 17.03 3.16
N THR A 117 -4.34 16.30 2.55
CA THR A 117 -5.76 16.32 2.90
C THR A 117 -6.35 14.90 2.97
N THR A 118 -7.37 14.70 3.79
CA THR A 118 -7.99 13.37 4.04
C THR A 118 -8.73 12.76 2.84
N ASN A 119 -9.03 13.54 1.80
CA ASN A 119 -9.67 13.04 0.58
C ASN A 119 -8.81 13.29 -0.68
N GLY A 120 -7.56 13.74 -0.51
CA GLY A 120 -6.68 14.10 -1.61
C GLY A 120 -7.09 15.34 -2.42
N LEU A 121 -8.18 16.01 -2.04
CA LEU A 121 -8.71 17.21 -2.70
C LEU A 121 -8.48 18.45 -1.85
N LYS A 122 -8.49 19.62 -2.49
CA LYS A 122 -8.32 20.93 -1.80
C LYS A 122 -9.39 21.21 -0.74
N ASN A 123 -10.54 20.55 -0.81
CA ASN A 123 -11.64 20.70 0.15
C ASN A 123 -11.60 19.69 1.31
N GLY A 124 -10.64 18.77 1.32
CA GLY A 124 -10.48 17.81 2.40
C GLY A 124 -9.97 18.45 3.69
N THR A 125 -10.11 17.72 4.79
CA THR A 125 -9.53 18.12 6.08
C THR A 125 -8.02 18.09 5.96
N VAL A 126 -7.34 19.16 6.41
CA VAL A 126 -5.88 19.25 6.38
C VAL A 126 -5.27 18.21 7.33
N VAL A 127 -4.26 17.50 6.82
CA VAL A 127 -3.46 16.55 7.59
C VAL A 127 -2.23 17.30 8.11
N PRO A 128 -2.10 17.52 9.43
CA PRO A 128 -0.93 18.18 9.99
C PRO A 128 0.30 17.29 9.86
N ALA A 129 1.47 17.89 9.67
CA ALA A 129 2.75 17.18 9.69
C ALA A 129 3.03 16.64 11.11
N TYR A 130 3.44 15.38 11.20
CA TYR A 130 3.85 14.77 12.45
C TYR A 130 5.22 15.28 12.91
N THR A 131 5.33 15.63 14.19
CA THR A 131 6.57 16.15 14.80
C THR A 131 7.07 15.31 15.97
N GLY A 132 6.45 14.15 16.19
CA GLY A 132 6.81 13.25 17.28
C GLY A 132 7.96 12.29 16.94
N PRO A 133 8.21 11.30 17.80
CA PRO A 133 9.25 10.29 17.60
C PRO A 133 9.08 9.49 16.30
N ASN A 134 10.20 9.11 15.71
CA ASN A 134 10.28 8.18 14.56
C ASN A 134 9.40 6.92 14.81
N ILE A 135 8.50 6.61 13.87
CA ILE A 135 7.56 5.48 14.00
C ILE A 135 8.23 4.12 14.21
N GLY A 136 9.45 3.93 13.72
CA GLY A 136 10.26 2.73 13.96
C GLY A 136 10.62 2.52 15.44
N THR A 137 10.68 3.59 16.24
CA THR A 137 10.90 3.49 17.70
C THR A 137 9.71 2.86 18.43
N PHE A 138 8.53 2.81 17.81
CA PHE A 138 7.34 2.19 18.41
C PHE A 138 7.46 0.68 18.54
N LEU A 139 8.37 0.06 17.80
CA LEU A 139 8.61 -1.38 17.81
C LEU A 139 9.43 -1.81 19.04
N GLU A 140 10.23 -0.90 19.62
CA GLU A 140 11.18 -1.22 20.69
C GLU A 140 10.47 -1.68 21.98
N PRO A 141 9.40 -1.03 22.48
CA PRO A 141 8.66 -1.50 23.65
C PRO A 141 7.95 -2.86 23.47
N PHE A 142 7.86 -3.34 22.22
CA PHE A 142 7.34 -4.67 21.88
C PHE A 142 8.45 -5.70 21.64
N GLY A 143 9.72 -5.29 21.75
CA GLY A 143 10.88 -6.14 21.49
C GLY A 143 11.04 -6.55 20.03
N ARG A 144 10.41 -5.84 19.09
CA ARG A 144 10.36 -6.14 17.65
C ARG A 144 11.55 -5.55 16.88
N TYR A 145 12.76 -5.81 17.35
CA TYR A 145 13.99 -5.31 16.72
C TYR A 145 14.28 -6.03 15.38
N ASP A 146 13.92 -7.30 15.27
CA ASP A 146 13.98 -8.10 14.05
C ASP A 146 13.06 -7.55 12.95
N LEU A 147 11.84 -7.16 13.32
CA LEU A 147 10.90 -6.47 12.42
C LEU A 147 11.50 -5.15 11.92
N LEU A 148 12.08 -4.34 12.81
CA LEU A 148 12.73 -3.08 12.45
C LEU A 148 13.92 -3.31 11.49
N GLU A 149 14.72 -4.34 11.71
CA GLU A 149 15.83 -4.73 10.82
C GLU A 149 15.31 -5.20 9.45
N TYR A 150 14.23 -5.99 9.43
CA TYR A 150 13.57 -6.42 8.20
C TYR A 150 13.09 -5.21 7.39
N MET A 151 12.39 -4.27 8.03
CA MET A 151 11.90 -3.05 7.39
C MET A 151 13.04 -2.20 6.85
N ASN A 152 14.13 -2.02 7.61
CA ASN A 152 15.35 -1.34 7.16
C ASN A 152 16.11 -2.05 6.04
N THR A 153 15.70 -3.27 5.67
CA THR A 153 16.30 -4.03 4.58
C THR A 153 15.39 -4.07 3.34
N TYR A 154 14.07 -4.21 3.53
CA TYR A 154 13.14 -4.48 2.44
C TYR A 154 12.10 -3.38 2.21
N TRP A 155 11.87 -2.47 3.15
CA TRP A 155 10.89 -1.39 3.05
C TRP A 155 11.62 -0.04 2.99
N ILE A 156 12.37 0.15 1.90
CA ILE A 156 13.33 1.24 1.73
C ILE A 156 12.68 2.41 1.01
N ALA A 157 12.89 3.61 1.54
CA ALA A 157 12.43 4.84 0.91
C ALA A 157 13.43 5.37 -0.14
N GLN A 158 12.91 6.16 -1.09
CA GLN A 158 13.70 6.91 -2.04
C GLN A 158 13.59 8.41 -1.75
N ASN A 159 14.74 9.09 -1.70
CA ASN A 159 14.92 10.52 -1.44
C ASN A 159 14.40 11.01 -0.08
N GLN A 160 14.16 10.11 0.87
CA GLN A 160 13.76 10.41 2.25
C GLN A 160 14.19 9.26 3.18
N ASP A 161 14.14 9.48 4.49
CA ASP A 161 14.44 8.43 5.45
C ASP A 161 13.31 7.38 5.50
N ASN A 162 13.68 6.15 5.82
CA ASN A 162 12.72 5.05 5.89
C ASN A 162 11.59 5.31 6.89
N ALA A 163 11.87 5.95 8.03
CA ALA A 163 10.87 6.11 9.07
C ALA A 163 9.77 7.12 8.72
N GLY A 164 10.12 8.23 8.08
CA GLY A 164 9.14 9.15 7.52
C GLY A 164 8.25 8.45 6.49
N PHE A 165 8.84 7.59 5.66
CA PHE A 165 8.09 6.79 4.69
C PHE A 165 7.16 5.75 5.35
N TRP A 166 7.60 5.02 6.36
CA TRP A 166 6.71 4.11 7.09
C TRP A 166 5.59 4.86 7.82
N GLY A 167 5.89 6.07 8.32
CA GLY A 167 4.92 6.99 8.89
C GLY A 167 3.84 7.37 7.88
N HIS A 168 4.24 7.67 6.64
CA HIS A 168 3.34 7.88 5.50
C HIS A 168 2.44 6.68 5.25
N GLU A 169 3.03 5.49 5.07
CA GLU A 169 2.28 4.27 4.74
C GLU A 169 1.26 3.93 5.83
N PHE A 170 1.65 4.01 7.10
CA PHE A 170 0.71 3.79 8.20
C PHE A 170 -0.39 4.85 8.22
N SER A 171 -0.01 6.13 8.26
CA SER A 171 -0.96 7.23 8.47
C SER A 171 -1.95 7.35 7.33
N LYS A 172 -1.48 7.21 6.10
CA LYS A 172 -2.29 7.40 4.90
C LYS A 172 -3.16 6.19 4.59
N HIS A 173 -2.63 4.98 4.79
CA HIS A 173 -3.26 3.75 4.33
C HIS A 173 -3.71 2.85 5.48
N ALA A 174 -2.87 2.56 6.48
CA ALA A 174 -3.24 1.67 7.59
C ALA A 174 -4.46 2.18 8.37
N THR A 175 -4.54 3.50 8.58
CA THR A 175 -5.68 4.12 9.28
C THR A 175 -7.01 3.95 8.55
N CYS A 176 -6.98 3.59 7.27
CA CYS A 176 -8.16 3.36 6.42
C CYS A 176 -8.55 1.87 6.32
N PHE A 177 -7.97 1.00 7.13
CA PHE A 177 -8.51 -0.34 7.37
C PHE A 177 -9.36 -0.33 8.64
N SER A 178 -10.56 -0.89 8.57
CA SER A 178 -11.44 -1.04 9.73
C SER A 178 -10.85 -1.97 10.80
N THR A 179 -10.12 -2.99 10.37
CA THR A 179 -9.61 -4.07 11.23
C THR A 179 -8.39 -3.68 12.07
N PHE A 180 -7.68 -2.59 11.72
CA PHE A 180 -6.58 -2.03 12.52
C PHE A 180 -7.03 -0.93 13.50
N ASN A 181 -8.33 -0.66 13.61
CA ASN A 181 -8.83 0.32 14.57
C ASN A 181 -8.53 -0.12 16.01
N THR A 182 -8.00 0.79 16.83
CA THR A 182 -7.57 0.48 18.21
C THR A 182 -8.67 -0.11 19.11
N PRO A 183 -9.97 0.21 18.96
CA PRO A 183 -11.05 -0.52 19.62
C PRO A 183 -11.06 -2.04 19.40
N CYS A 184 -10.56 -2.55 18.26
CA CYS A 184 -10.53 -3.97 17.95
C CYS A 184 -9.55 -4.77 18.82
N TYR A 185 -8.59 -4.10 19.44
CA TYR A 185 -7.62 -4.68 20.39
C TYR A 185 -8.19 -4.74 21.81
N GLY A 186 -9.37 -4.18 22.03
CA GLY A 186 -10.08 -4.22 23.29
C GLY A 186 -9.44 -3.36 24.40
N PRO A 187 -9.84 -3.57 25.67
CA PRO A 187 -9.45 -2.72 26.78
C PRO A 187 -7.96 -2.85 27.18
N GLN A 188 -7.26 -3.87 26.68
CA GLN A 188 -5.84 -4.12 26.96
C GLN A 188 -4.91 -3.61 25.86
N TYR A 189 -5.45 -2.88 24.88
CA TYR A 189 -4.67 -2.26 23.81
C TYR A 189 -3.43 -1.55 24.37
N ARG A 190 -2.27 -1.96 23.88
CA ARG A 190 -1.01 -1.27 24.16
C ARG A 190 -0.80 -0.23 23.07
N GLN A 191 -0.45 0.99 23.45
CA GLN A 191 -0.19 2.05 22.48
C GLN A 191 0.80 1.59 21.40
N HIS A 192 0.38 1.74 20.13
CA HIS A 192 1.06 1.34 18.89
C HIS A 192 1.02 -0.16 18.54
N GLU A 193 0.27 -0.99 19.27
CA GLU A 193 0.09 -2.40 18.90
C GLU A 193 -0.48 -2.56 17.48
N ASP A 194 -1.33 -1.63 17.05
CA ASP A 194 -1.87 -1.57 15.69
C ASP A 194 -0.84 -1.22 14.62
N VAL A 195 0.17 -0.41 14.96
CA VAL A 195 1.31 -0.11 14.11
C VAL A 195 2.15 -1.37 13.86
N ILE A 196 2.43 -2.14 14.92
CA ILE A 196 3.17 -3.41 14.80
C ILE A 196 2.38 -4.38 13.92
N ASP A 197 1.10 -4.58 14.21
CA ASP A 197 0.24 -5.50 13.45
C ASP A 197 0.13 -5.11 11.97
N PHE A 198 0.06 -3.81 11.66
CA PHE A 198 0.05 -3.33 10.28
C PHE A 198 1.37 -3.66 9.56
N PHE A 199 2.52 -3.38 10.17
CA PHE A 199 3.81 -3.68 9.55
C PHE A 199 4.03 -5.17 9.34
N GLU A 200 3.70 -6.01 10.33
CA GLU A 200 3.74 -7.48 10.18
C GLU A 200 2.81 -7.94 9.04
N THR A 201 1.63 -7.33 8.93
CA THR A 201 0.68 -7.65 7.86
C THR A 201 1.19 -7.22 6.48
N ALA A 202 1.70 -6.01 6.32
CA ALA A 202 2.25 -5.53 5.05
C ALA A 202 3.41 -6.43 4.58
N ILE A 203 4.29 -6.85 5.50
CA ILE A 203 5.39 -7.79 5.21
C ILE A 203 4.86 -9.17 4.80
N LYS A 204 3.82 -9.68 5.49
CA LYS A 204 3.18 -10.96 5.13
C LYS A 204 2.66 -10.95 3.69
N TYR A 205 2.07 -9.85 3.23
CA TYR A 205 1.62 -9.72 1.84
C TYR A 205 2.79 -9.61 0.87
N TYR A 206 3.79 -8.77 1.18
CA TYR A 206 4.99 -8.60 0.38
C TYR A 206 5.73 -9.92 0.12
N GLN A 207 5.92 -10.74 1.16
CA GLN A 207 6.66 -12.00 1.07
C GLN A 207 6.00 -13.04 0.15
N ARG A 208 4.68 -12.97 -0.04
CA ARG A 208 3.94 -13.87 -0.95
C ARG A 208 4.27 -13.60 -2.42
N PHE A 209 4.75 -12.40 -2.75
CA PHE A 209 4.92 -11.93 -4.13
C PHE A 209 6.39 -11.59 -4.46
N PRO A 210 7.27 -12.60 -4.63
CA PRO A 210 8.67 -12.37 -4.98
C PRO A 210 8.85 -11.98 -6.45
N THR A 211 8.45 -10.75 -6.81
CA THR A 211 8.40 -10.22 -8.19
C THR A 211 9.68 -10.47 -8.97
N TYR A 212 10.85 -10.16 -8.39
CA TYR A 212 12.15 -10.41 -9.03
C TYR A 212 12.34 -11.89 -9.40
N LYS A 213 12.04 -12.81 -8.49
CA LYS A 213 12.19 -14.26 -8.70
C LYS A 213 11.30 -14.75 -9.85
N TRP A 214 10.08 -14.23 -9.92
CA TRP A 214 9.14 -14.57 -10.99
C TRP A 214 9.60 -14.07 -12.37
N LEU A 215 10.07 -12.82 -12.45
CA LEU A 215 10.61 -12.24 -13.68
C LEU A 215 11.91 -12.94 -14.12
N LYS A 216 12.83 -13.17 -13.17
CA LYS A 216 14.10 -13.88 -13.42
C LYS A 216 13.88 -15.29 -13.97
N ALA A 217 12.86 -16.02 -13.51
CA ALA A 217 12.50 -17.33 -14.05
C ALA A 217 12.08 -17.29 -15.53
N LYS A 218 11.69 -16.11 -16.04
CA LYS A 218 11.42 -15.84 -17.46
C LYS A 218 12.57 -15.13 -18.18
N LYS A 219 13.75 -15.06 -17.55
CA LYS A 219 14.93 -14.33 -18.04
C LYS A 219 14.68 -12.84 -18.23
N ILE A 220 13.69 -12.29 -17.53
CA ILE A 220 13.45 -10.85 -17.43
C ILE A 220 14.23 -10.38 -16.21
N VAL A 221 15.40 -9.80 -16.45
CA VAL A 221 16.34 -9.37 -15.41
C VAL A 221 16.76 -7.91 -15.64
N PRO A 222 17.19 -7.21 -14.57
CA PRO A 222 17.72 -5.86 -14.69
C PRO A 222 18.89 -5.79 -15.69
N SER A 223 18.84 -4.84 -16.62
CA SER A 223 19.84 -4.63 -17.66
C SER A 223 19.88 -3.16 -18.10
N ASN A 224 21.08 -2.65 -18.35
CA ASN A 224 21.26 -1.30 -18.91
C ASN A 224 21.20 -1.26 -20.45
N SER A 225 21.10 -2.42 -21.11
CA SER A 225 21.09 -2.53 -22.57
C SER A 225 19.87 -3.27 -23.14
N THR A 226 19.17 -4.03 -22.31
CA THR A 226 18.01 -4.82 -22.73
C THR A 226 16.72 -4.09 -22.39
N THR A 227 15.78 -4.08 -23.34
CA THR A 227 14.41 -3.60 -23.13
C THR A 227 13.42 -4.75 -23.26
N TYR A 228 12.24 -4.54 -22.69
CA TYR A 228 11.15 -5.49 -22.60
C TYR A 228 9.84 -4.85 -23.05
N SER A 229 8.82 -5.66 -23.26
CA SER A 229 7.46 -5.23 -23.59
C SER A 229 6.59 -5.28 -22.34
N TYR A 230 5.56 -4.44 -22.28
CA TYR A 230 4.55 -4.49 -21.22
C TYR A 230 3.99 -5.91 -20.99
N THR A 231 3.75 -6.65 -22.08
CA THR A 231 3.22 -8.02 -22.03
C THR A 231 4.17 -9.00 -21.35
N ASP A 232 5.49 -8.79 -21.43
CA ASP A 232 6.48 -9.68 -20.80
C ASP A 232 6.30 -9.66 -19.28
N PHE A 233 6.10 -8.47 -18.70
CA PHE A 233 5.80 -8.29 -17.29
C PHE A 233 4.39 -8.73 -16.94
N LYS A 234 3.37 -8.23 -17.66
CA LYS A 234 1.95 -8.53 -17.38
C LYS A 234 1.70 -10.03 -17.35
N ASP A 235 2.09 -10.74 -18.40
CA ASP A 235 1.74 -12.15 -18.55
C ASP A 235 2.51 -13.02 -17.56
N THR A 236 3.75 -12.66 -17.23
CA THR A 236 4.55 -13.35 -16.22
C THR A 236 3.94 -13.21 -14.83
N LEU A 237 3.62 -11.97 -14.44
CA LEU A 237 3.15 -11.67 -13.10
C LEU A 237 1.69 -12.11 -12.90
N ALA A 238 0.82 -11.89 -13.88
CA ALA A 238 -0.57 -12.36 -13.83
C ALA A 238 -0.65 -13.88 -13.68
N LYS A 239 0.18 -14.64 -14.41
CA LYS A 239 0.24 -16.09 -14.28
C LYS A 239 0.69 -16.56 -12.89
N LYS A 240 1.52 -15.79 -12.20
CA LYS A 240 2.07 -16.15 -10.88
C LYS A 240 1.15 -15.74 -9.74
N HIS A 241 0.53 -14.57 -9.86
CA HIS A 241 -0.37 -14.00 -8.86
C HIS A 241 -1.77 -14.63 -8.94
N GLY A 242 -2.30 -14.86 -10.15
CA GLY A 242 -3.67 -15.33 -10.38
C GLY A 242 -4.64 -14.23 -10.81
N GLY A 243 -4.27 -12.96 -10.64
CA GLY A 243 -4.94 -11.78 -11.21
C GLY A 243 -3.94 -10.85 -11.89
N ILE A 244 -4.41 -10.04 -12.85
CA ILE A 244 -3.59 -9.07 -13.59
C ILE A 244 -3.15 -7.94 -12.66
N PRO A 245 -1.86 -7.78 -12.32
CA PRO A 245 -1.42 -6.66 -11.49
C PRO A 245 -1.39 -5.35 -12.29
N PHE A 246 -1.38 -4.22 -11.57
CA PHE A 246 -0.94 -2.95 -12.17
C PHE A 246 0.57 -2.97 -12.35
N ILE A 247 1.05 -2.45 -13.48
CA ILE A 247 2.48 -2.27 -13.73
C ILE A 247 2.73 -0.80 -14.00
N GLY A 248 3.52 -0.18 -13.13
CA GLY A 248 3.89 1.23 -13.20
C GLY A 248 5.24 1.44 -13.85
N CYS A 249 5.32 2.46 -14.68
CA CYS A 249 6.55 2.99 -15.23
C CYS A 249 6.67 4.50 -14.96
N SER A 250 7.92 4.97 -14.96
CA SER A 250 8.35 6.35 -14.82
C SER A 250 9.30 6.75 -15.97
N GLY A 251 9.99 7.88 -15.82
CA GLY A 251 10.97 8.37 -16.79
C GLY A 251 10.33 9.11 -17.97
N PRO A 252 10.99 9.16 -19.14
CA PRO A 252 10.43 9.82 -20.31
C PRO A 252 9.24 9.03 -20.87
N ARG A 253 8.34 9.75 -21.54
CA ARG A 253 7.26 9.16 -22.34
C ARG A 253 7.86 8.57 -23.63
N PHE A 254 7.38 7.43 -24.11
CA PHE A 254 8.00 6.73 -25.24
C PHE A 254 8.04 7.60 -26.50
N ASN A 255 6.95 8.28 -26.83
CA ASN A 255 6.88 9.23 -27.94
C ASN A 255 7.84 10.43 -27.84
N ALA A 256 8.40 10.71 -26.65
CA ALA A 256 9.42 11.74 -26.43
C ALA A 256 10.85 11.19 -26.48
N THR A 257 11.04 9.88 -26.68
CA THR A 257 12.36 9.25 -26.86
C THR A 257 12.78 9.23 -28.32
N ALA A 258 14.07 9.09 -28.60
CA ALA A 258 14.57 8.93 -29.96
C ALA A 258 13.96 7.70 -30.67
N ALA A 259 13.73 6.60 -29.93
CA ALA A 259 13.18 5.36 -30.48
C ALA A 259 11.67 5.44 -30.75
N GLY A 260 10.93 6.22 -29.95
CA GLY A 260 9.49 6.40 -30.08
C GLY A 260 9.07 7.67 -30.80
N ASN A 261 10.01 8.50 -31.25
CA ASN A 261 9.71 9.71 -32.00
C ASN A 261 8.78 9.36 -33.18
N HIS A 262 7.72 10.14 -33.36
CA HIS A 262 6.63 9.90 -34.33
C HIS A 262 5.63 8.78 -34.01
N THR A 263 5.69 8.15 -32.83
CA THR A 263 4.62 7.27 -32.34
C THR A 263 3.59 8.03 -31.51
N THR A 264 2.38 7.49 -31.39
CA THR A 264 1.33 8.01 -30.49
C THR A 264 1.41 7.43 -29.08
N ASP A 265 2.36 6.55 -28.81
CA ASP A 265 2.51 5.88 -27.52
C ASP A 265 3.11 6.83 -26.49
N ASN A 266 2.24 7.35 -25.64
CA ASN A 266 2.57 8.25 -24.55
C ASN A 266 2.75 7.51 -23.22
N GLY A 267 3.05 6.21 -23.21
CA GLY A 267 3.36 5.52 -21.96
C GLY A 267 4.78 5.81 -21.46
N TYR A 268 5.01 5.64 -20.16
CA TYR A 268 6.33 5.77 -19.54
C TYR A 268 7.24 4.57 -19.86
N THR A 269 8.55 4.78 -19.88
CA THR A 269 9.50 3.78 -20.39
C THR A 269 10.35 3.08 -19.33
N VAL A 270 10.34 3.50 -18.07
CA VAL A 270 11.18 2.88 -17.03
C VAL A 270 10.32 2.15 -16.01
N LEU A 271 10.43 0.83 -15.92
CA LEU A 271 9.68 0.05 -14.95
C LEU A 271 10.00 0.50 -13.52
N SER A 272 8.98 0.79 -12.72
CA SER A 272 9.14 1.35 -11.38
C SER A 272 8.26 0.69 -10.31
N GLU A 273 7.07 0.20 -10.65
CA GLU A 273 6.11 -0.29 -9.66
C GLU A 273 5.32 -1.51 -10.13
N VAL A 274 4.89 -2.33 -9.16
CA VAL A 274 3.88 -3.36 -9.36
C VAL A 274 2.90 -3.35 -8.19
N TRP A 275 1.60 -3.38 -8.48
CA TRP A 275 0.54 -3.47 -7.47
C TRP A 275 -0.30 -4.74 -7.69
N TYR A 276 -0.34 -5.60 -6.67
CA TYR A 276 -1.10 -6.85 -6.66
C TYR A 276 -2.41 -6.64 -5.91
N TYR A 277 -3.53 -6.89 -6.58
CA TYR A 277 -4.88 -6.65 -6.06
C TYR A 277 -5.50 -7.93 -5.53
N GLU A 278 -6.06 -7.87 -4.33
CA GLU A 278 -6.73 -8.99 -3.69
C GLU A 278 -8.01 -8.56 -2.97
N HIS A 279 -8.96 -9.48 -2.87
CA HIS A 279 -9.99 -9.42 -1.83
C HIS A 279 -9.55 -10.26 -0.63
N VAL A 280 -10.01 -9.92 0.56
CA VAL A 280 -9.63 -10.60 1.80
C VAL A 280 -10.82 -11.27 2.45
N TYR A 281 -10.59 -12.42 3.08
CA TYR A 281 -11.58 -13.10 3.92
C TYR A 281 -11.37 -12.68 5.39
N GLY A 282 -12.36 -11.98 5.94
CA GLY A 282 -12.31 -11.48 7.30
C GLY A 282 -11.25 -10.38 7.46
N ARG A 283 -10.27 -10.62 8.34
CA ARG A 283 -9.18 -9.70 8.66
C ARG A 283 -8.03 -9.80 7.65
N PRO A 284 -7.54 -8.69 7.07
CA PRO A 284 -6.31 -8.66 6.28
C PRO A 284 -5.13 -9.32 6.98
N GLN A 285 -5.03 -9.15 8.31
CA GLN A 285 -4.02 -9.74 9.19
C GLN A 285 -3.88 -11.26 9.04
N GLU A 286 -4.94 -11.97 8.63
CA GLU A 286 -4.93 -13.43 8.45
C GLU A 286 -4.29 -13.89 7.13
N GLY A 287 -4.13 -12.99 6.15
CA GLY A 287 -3.55 -13.30 4.83
C GLY A 287 -4.37 -14.29 3.99
N LYS A 288 -5.66 -14.47 4.29
CA LYS A 288 -6.58 -15.31 3.51
C LYS A 288 -7.22 -14.47 2.42
N THR A 289 -6.81 -14.67 1.18
CA THR A 289 -7.15 -13.75 0.09
C THR A 289 -7.57 -14.45 -1.20
N VAL A 290 -8.19 -13.67 -2.10
CA VAL A 290 -8.50 -14.05 -3.48
C VAL A 290 -7.88 -13.00 -4.41
N PRO A 291 -6.94 -13.39 -5.30
CA PRO A 291 -6.40 -12.49 -6.32
C PRO A 291 -7.50 -11.95 -7.23
N VAL A 292 -7.40 -10.67 -7.60
CA VAL A 292 -8.28 -10.04 -8.58
C VAL A 292 -7.47 -9.21 -9.58
N ASP A 293 -8.11 -8.88 -10.71
CA ASP A 293 -7.49 -8.05 -11.73
C ASP A 293 -7.48 -6.57 -11.31
N ALA A 294 -6.39 -5.89 -11.61
CA ALA A 294 -6.36 -4.44 -11.71
C ALA A 294 -7.43 -3.98 -12.72
N SER A 295 -8.07 -2.84 -12.44
CA SER A 295 -9.13 -2.29 -13.28
C SER A 295 -8.69 -2.27 -14.76
N ALA A 296 -9.55 -2.78 -15.65
CA ALA A 296 -9.28 -2.84 -17.08
C ALA A 296 -8.99 -1.45 -17.69
N THR A 297 -9.47 -0.37 -17.06
CA THR A 297 -9.24 1.01 -17.49
C THR A 297 -7.91 1.59 -16.99
N TYR A 298 -7.25 0.93 -16.04
CA TYR A 298 -6.03 1.42 -15.39
C TYR A 298 -5.10 0.29 -14.97
N GLN A 299 -4.66 -0.54 -15.92
CA GLN A 299 -3.72 -1.63 -15.65
C GLN A 299 -2.25 -1.21 -15.73
N THR A 300 -1.96 -0.06 -16.34
CA THR A 300 -0.59 0.45 -16.46
C THR A 300 -0.58 1.88 -16.98
N ASN A 301 0.50 2.60 -16.69
CA ASN A 301 0.90 3.84 -17.34
C ASN A 301 2.14 3.67 -18.25
N CYS A 302 2.65 2.44 -18.40
CA CYS A 302 3.81 2.10 -19.22
C CYS A 302 3.51 2.17 -20.72
N ALA A 303 4.56 2.38 -21.51
CA ALA A 303 4.53 2.26 -22.96
C ALA A 303 4.08 0.87 -23.41
N LYS A 304 3.34 0.82 -24.51
CA LYS A 304 2.77 -0.41 -25.08
C LYS A 304 3.53 -0.90 -26.30
N THR A 305 4.37 -0.05 -26.88
CA THR A 305 5.25 -0.39 -27.99
C THR A 305 6.18 -1.53 -27.58
N LYS A 306 6.33 -2.51 -28.47
CA LYS A 306 7.18 -3.68 -28.22
C LYS A 306 8.61 -3.25 -27.92
N GLY A 307 9.17 -3.73 -26.82
CA GLY A 307 10.55 -3.39 -26.41
C GLY A 307 10.75 -1.95 -25.93
N ALA A 308 9.68 -1.26 -25.49
CA ALA A 308 9.77 0.13 -25.04
C ALA A 308 10.16 0.30 -23.56
N ILE A 309 10.13 -0.78 -22.76
CA ILE A 309 10.31 -0.68 -21.31
C ILE A 309 11.73 -1.07 -20.91
N HIS A 310 12.39 -0.19 -20.18
CA HIS A 310 13.65 -0.42 -19.49
C HIS A 310 13.40 -1.00 -18.11
N TYR A 311 14.14 -2.05 -17.77
CA TYR A 311 14.23 -2.59 -16.41
C TYR A 311 15.70 -2.46 -15.99
N TYR A 312 16.06 -1.32 -15.40
CA TYR A 312 17.47 -0.96 -15.19
C TYR A 312 18.11 -1.70 -14.03
N GLN A 313 19.42 -1.93 -14.15
CA GLN A 313 20.25 -2.32 -13.02
C GLN A 313 20.29 -1.19 -12.00
N ARG A 314 20.50 -1.55 -10.74
CA ARG A 314 20.72 -0.54 -9.71
C ARG A 314 22.05 0.18 -9.92
N SER A 315 22.09 1.41 -9.47
CA SER A 315 23.27 2.25 -9.49
C SER A 315 24.40 1.63 -8.67
N ASN A 316 25.65 1.89 -9.07
CA ASN A 316 26.81 1.37 -8.38
C ASN A 316 26.84 1.87 -6.92
N GLY A 317 26.94 0.94 -5.97
CA GLY A 317 26.92 1.25 -4.53
C GLY A 317 25.52 1.40 -3.92
N SER A 318 24.44 1.31 -4.71
CA SER A 318 23.06 1.48 -4.24
C SER A 318 22.38 0.18 -3.79
N GLU A 319 23.10 -0.95 -3.75
CA GLU A 319 22.54 -2.22 -3.29
C GLU A 319 23.49 -3.04 -2.41
N LYS A 320 22.92 -3.88 -1.54
CA LYS A 320 23.64 -4.86 -0.73
C LYS A 320 22.93 -6.21 -0.73
N VAL A 321 23.68 -7.28 -0.50
CA VAL A 321 23.07 -8.59 -0.18
C VAL A 321 22.28 -8.43 1.12
N PRO A 322 20.98 -8.75 1.14
CA PRO A 322 20.18 -8.66 2.36
C PRO A 322 20.77 -9.56 3.45
N ALA A 323 20.88 -9.03 4.66
CA ALA A 323 21.21 -9.79 5.86
C ALA A 323 20.10 -9.50 6.86
N VAL A 324 19.18 -10.46 7.03
CA VAL A 324 18.15 -10.38 8.06
C VAL A 324 18.17 -11.68 8.84
N PRO A 325 18.34 -11.63 10.18
CA PRO A 325 18.29 -12.82 11.02
C PRO A 325 16.99 -13.59 10.78
N PHE A 326 17.07 -14.90 10.59
CA PHE A 326 15.92 -15.82 10.48
C PHE A 326 14.96 -15.60 9.29
N ALA A 327 15.26 -14.69 8.36
CA ALA A 327 14.53 -14.56 7.11
C ALA A 327 15.07 -15.56 6.07
N GLY A 328 14.34 -16.66 5.88
CA GLY A 328 14.62 -17.69 4.85
C GLY A 328 13.86 -17.44 3.55
#